data_AF-A0A9E3Y0J9-F1
#
_entry.id   AF-A0A9E3Y0J9-F1
#
_cell.length_a   1.000
_cell.length_b   1.000
_cell.length_c   1.000
_cell.angle_alpha   90.00
_cell.angle_beta   90.00
_cell.angle_gamma   90.00
#
_symmetry.space_group_name_H-M   'P 1'
#
loop_
_entity.id
_entity.type
_entity.pdbx_description
1 polymer ?
#
loop_
_entity_poly.entity_id
_entity_poly.type
_entity_poly.pdbx_seq_one_letter_code
_entity_poly.pdbx_strand_id
1 'polypeptide(L)'
;LLVAPRDLRTQLVDLIEHEMSFGPEGRITAKLNSLTDPEMIEVLYRASQAGVQIQLITRGICCLLPGVPGLSETVRVRSILGRYLE
;
A
#
# COMPACT_ATOMS: atom_id res chain seq x y z
N LEU A 1 16.08 -7.70 9.31
CA LEU A 1 16.18 -8.03 7.86
C LEU A 1 14.85 -8.66 7.46
N LEU A 2 14.21 -8.20 6.39
CA LEU A 2 13.03 -8.86 5.83
C LEU A 2 13.47 -9.72 4.66
N VAL A 3 13.18 -11.02 4.69
CA VAL A 3 13.68 -11.97 3.70
C VAL A 3 12.51 -12.66 3.00
N ALA A 4 12.48 -12.56 1.68
CA ALA A 4 11.55 -13.33 0.87
C ALA A 4 12.07 -14.77 0.64
N PRO A 5 11.18 -15.77 0.51
CA PRO A 5 9.72 -15.68 0.66
C PRO A 5 9.25 -15.85 2.13
N ARG A 6 10.17 -16.10 3.06
CA ARG A 6 9.84 -16.59 4.41
C ARG A 6 9.09 -15.56 5.27
N ASP A 7 9.63 -14.35 5.36
CA ASP A 7 9.26 -13.41 6.42
C ASP A 7 8.72 -12.08 5.86
N LEU A 8 9.03 -11.75 4.60
CA LEU A 8 8.75 -10.44 4.02
C LEU A 8 7.25 -10.11 3.98
N ARG A 9 6.40 -11.02 3.48
CA ARG A 9 4.96 -10.77 3.36
C ARG A 9 4.34 -10.57 4.74
N THR A 10 4.51 -11.54 5.64
CA THR A 10 3.92 -11.51 6.97
C THR A 10 4.30 -10.24 7.72
N GLN A 11 5.58 -9.86 7.72
CA GLN A 11 5.99 -8.65 8.42
C GLN A 11 5.49 -7.36 7.77
N LEU A 12 5.31 -7.31 6.43
CA LEU A 12 4.68 -6.16 5.79
C LEU A 12 3.19 -6.05 6.17
N VAL A 13 2.50 -7.19 6.27
CA VAL A 13 1.11 -7.24 6.74
C VAL A 13 1.05 -6.75 8.19
N ASP A 14 1.90 -7.25 9.09
CA ASP A 14 1.95 -6.83 10.49
C ASP A 14 2.17 -5.32 10.64
N LEU A 15 3.04 -4.73 9.81
CA LEU A 15 3.27 -3.28 9.80
C LEU A 15 2.03 -2.49 9.33
N ILE A 16 1.31 -2.99 8.33
CA ILE A 16 0.07 -2.35 7.87
C ILE A 16 -1.02 -2.49 8.93
N GLU A 17 -1.16 -3.64 9.57
CA GLU A 17 -2.10 -3.87 10.66
C GLU A 17 -1.78 -3.01 11.89
N HIS A 18 -0.49 -2.79 12.18
CA HIS A 18 -0.10 -1.86 13.22
C HIS A 18 -0.56 -0.42 12.88
N GLU A 19 -0.40 0.03 11.64
CA GLU A 19 -0.87 1.36 11.20
C GLU A 19 -2.39 1.50 11.29
N MET A 20 -3.16 0.42 11.04
CA MET A 20 -4.61 0.41 11.23
C MET A 20 -5.03 0.75 12.66
N SER A 21 -4.21 0.40 13.66
CA SER A 21 -4.54 0.67 15.07
C SER A 21 -4.60 2.17 15.40
N PHE A 22 -3.97 3.01 14.59
CA PHE A 22 -4.03 4.48 14.70
C PHE A 22 -5.19 5.10 13.91
N GLY A 23 -5.92 4.30 13.11
CA GLY A 23 -7.07 4.74 12.33
C GLY A 23 -6.77 5.96 11.45
N PRO A 24 -7.52 7.07 11.57
CA PRO A 24 -7.29 8.28 10.77
C PRO A 24 -5.92 8.97 10.96
N GLU A 25 -5.24 8.71 12.09
CA GLU A 25 -3.90 9.24 12.34
C GLU A 25 -2.80 8.39 11.70
N GLY A 26 -3.12 7.14 11.34
CA GLY A 26 -2.20 6.20 10.68
C GLY A 26 -1.79 6.67 9.29
N ARG A 27 -0.54 6.37 8.90
CA ARG A 27 0.03 6.79 7.62
C ARG A 27 0.91 5.71 7.02
N ILE A 28 0.58 5.32 5.79
CA ILE A 28 1.39 4.40 4.98
C ILE A 28 1.92 5.15 3.77
N THR A 29 3.24 5.15 3.58
CA THR A 29 3.86 5.63 2.34
C THR A 29 4.75 4.54 1.77
N ALA A 30 4.47 4.13 0.54
CA ALA A 30 5.24 3.09 -0.14
C ALA A 30 5.64 3.52 -1.55
N LYS A 31 6.90 3.23 -1.89
CA LYS A 31 7.43 3.39 -3.24
C LYS A 31 7.87 2.04 -3.76
N LEU A 32 7.34 1.64 -4.90
CA LEU A 32 7.60 0.33 -5.49
C LEU A 32 7.41 0.37 -7.00
N ASN A 33 8.04 -0.58 -7.69
CA ASN A 33 7.91 -0.64 -9.14
C ASN A 33 6.56 -1.17 -9.57
N SER A 34 6.02 -2.18 -8.89
CA SER A 34 4.73 -2.77 -9.23
C SER A 34 3.98 -3.22 -7.98
N LEU A 35 2.65 -3.07 -7.98
CA LEU A 35 1.73 -3.58 -6.98
C LEU A 35 0.71 -4.50 -7.65
N THR A 36 0.94 -5.81 -7.59
CA THR A 36 0.11 -6.82 -8.28
C THR A 36 -0.34 -7.97 -7.40
N ASP A 37 0.16 -8.04 -6.16
CA ASP A 37 -0.16 -9.12 -5.22
C ASP A 37 -1.56 -8.92 -4.62
N PRO A 38 -2.52 -9.85 -4.82
CA PRO A 38 -3.90 -9.67 -4.38
C PRO A 38 -4.06 -9.57 -2.86
N GLU A 39 -3.29 -10.36 -2.09
CA GLU A 39 -3.36 -10.36 -0.63
C GLU A 39 -2.88 -9.02 -0.06
N MET A 40 -1.76 -8.49 -0.56
CA MET A 40 -1.26 -7.18 -0.16
C MET A 40 -2.25 -6.06 -0.53
N ILE A 41 -2.89 -6.15 -1.70
CA ILE A 41 -3.90 -5.18 -2.12
C ILE A 41 -5.11 -5.22 -1.18
N GLU A 42 -5.58 -6.40 -0.78
CA GLU A 42 -6.68 -6.55 0.15
C GLU A 42 -6.35 -5.95 1.53
N VAL A 43 -5.15 -6.19 2.04
CA VAL A 43 -4.68 -5.60 3.30
C VAL A 43 -4.62 -4.07 3.24
N LEU A 44 -4.17 -3.50 2.11
CA LEU A 44 -4.18 -2.05 1.90
C LEU A 44 -5.61 -1.47 1.81
N TYR A 45 -6.56 -2.19 1.22
CA TYR A 45 -7.97 -1.77 1.23
C TYR A 45 -8.54 -1.76 2.65
N ARG A 46 -8.30 -2.81 3.43
CA ARG A 46 -8.72 -2.84 4.83
C ARG A 46 -8.11 -1.66 5.60
N ALA A 47 -6.85 -1.31 5.33
CA ALA A 47 -6.20 -0.18 5.98
C ALA A 47 -6.86 1.15 5.62
N SER A 48 -7.24 1.31 4.34
CA SER A 48 -7.99 2.47 3.90
C SER A 48 -9.37 2.57 4.58
N GLN A 49 -10.07 1.44 4.72
CA GLN A 49 -11.36 1.36 5.42
C GLN A 49 -11.24 1.69 6.91
N ALA A 50 -10.10 1.40 7.55
CA ALA A 50 -9.80 1.82 8.92
C ALA A 50 -9.49 3.34 9.04
N GLY A 51 -9.43 4.06 7.91
CA GLY A 51 -9.17 5.51 7.85
C GLY A 51 -7.70 5.90 7.65
N VAL A 52 -6.80 4.92 7.56
CA VAL A 52 -5.36 5.15 7.40
C VAL A 52 -5.09 5.90 6.10
N GLN A 53 -4.25 6.94 6.13
CA GLN A 53 -3.86 7.70 4.94
C GLN A 53 -2.77 6.95 4.17
N ILE A 54 -3.04 6.57 2.92
CA ILE A 54 -2.11 5.73 2.13
C ILE A 54 -1.63 6.50 0.89
N GLN A 55 -0.31 6.64 0.76
CA GLN A 55 0.34 7.21 -0.42
C GLN A 55 1.22 6.15 -1.11
N LEU A 56 0.88 5.82 -2.34
CA LEU A 56 1.61 4.86 -3.16
C LEU A 56 2.27 5.59 -4.33
N ILE A 57 3.56 5.35 -4.48
CA ILE A 57 4.34 5.82 -5.63
C ILE A 57 4.71 4.58 -6.44
N THR A 58 3.97 4.34 -7.53
CA THR A 58 4.11 3.14 -8.38
C THR A 58 4.46 3.52 -9.80
N ARG A 59 5.63 3.06 -10.29
CA ARG A 59 6.08 3.36 -11.65
C ARG A 59 5.41 2.49 -12.72
N GLY A 60 5.39 1.19 -12.48
CA GLY A 60 4.88 0.17 -13.40
C GLY A 60 3.43 -0.20 -13.11
N ILE A 61 3.14 -1.49 -13.04
CA ILE A 61 1.78 -2.01 -12.93
C ILE A 61 1.26 -1.80 -11.52
N CYS A 62 0.07 -1.21 -11.39
CA CYS A 62 -0.66 -1.12 -10.13
C CYS A 62 -2.08 -1.67 -10.34
N CYS A 63 -2.39 -2.78 -9.66
CA CYS A 63 -3.71 -3.42 -9.70
C CYS A 63 -4.65 -2.89 -8.60
N LEU A 64 -4.17 -2.01 -7.72
CA LEU A 64 -4.99 -1.35 -6.71
C LEU A 64 -5.76 -0.19 -7.36
N LEU A 65 -7.05 -0.10 -7.06
CA LEU A 65 -7.94 0.96 -7.55
C LEU A 65 -8.14 2.02 -6.43
N PRO A 66 -7.55 3.23 -6.54
CA PRO A 66 -7.69 4.27 -5.53
C PRO A 66 -9.00 5.06 -5.68
N GLY A 67 -9.49 5.64 -4.57
CA GLY A 67 -10.63 6.57 -4.57
C GLY A 67 -12.02 5.91 -4.68
N VAL A 68 -12.13 4.61 -4.43
CA VAL A 68 -13.41 3.89 -4.43
C VAL A 68 -14.12 4.11 -3.09
N PRO A 69 -15.36 4.65 -3.08
CA PRO A 69 -16.12 4.85 -1.85
C PRO A 69 -16.28 3.56 -1.03
N GLY A 70 -16.06 3.64 0.28
CA GLY A 70 -16.12 2.51 1.21
C GLY A 70 -15.02 1.45 1.06
N LEU A 71 -14.03 1.67 0.18
CA LEU A 71 -12.95 0.70 -0.08
C LEU A 71 -11.55 1.33 -0.09
N SER A 72 -11.35 2.46 -0.77
CA SER A 72 -10.02 3.04 -1.01
C SER A 72 -9.99 4.57 -1.03
N GLU A 73 -10.92 5.22 -0.31
CA GLU A 73 -11.07 6.68 -0.28
C GLU A 73 -9.82 7.41 0.20
N THR A 74 -9.06 6.80 1.10
CA THR A 74 -7.85 7.38 1.69
C THR A 74 -6.58 7.02 0.91
N VAL A 75 -6.70 6.26 -0.18
CA VAL A 75 -5.56 5.82 -0.99
C VAL A 75 -5.30 6.80 -2.13
N ARG A 76 -4.06 7.26 -2.23
CA ARG A 76 -3.57 8.08 -3.35
C ARG A 76 -2.44 7.36 -4.05
N VAL A 77 -2.57 7.16 -5.36
CA VAL A 77 -1.54 6.55 -6.20
C VAL A 77 -0.94 7.62 -7.12
N ARG A 78 0.39 7.67 -7.21
CA ARG A 78 1.13 8.50 -8.16
C ARG A 78 2.13 7.64 -8.92
N SER A 79 2.29 7.90 -10.21
CA SER A 79 3.36 7.33 -11.02
C SER A 79 4.36 8.40 -11.40
N ILE A 80 5.65 8.10 -11.27
CA ILE A 80 6.75 8.99 -11.63
C ILE A 80 7.51 8.36 -12.80
N LEU A 81 7.47 9.01 -13.95
CA LEU A 81 8.24 8.66 -15.13
C LEU A 81 9.28 9.75 -15.37
N GLY A 82 10.55 9.38 -15.18
CA GLY A 82 11.69 10.26 -15.41
C GLY A 82 12.67 9.65 -16.40
N ARG A 83 13.79 10.34 -16.63
CA ARG A 83 14.90 9.84 -17.45
C ARG A 83 15.51 8.54 -16.90
N TYR A 84 15.48 8.37 -15.58
CA TYR A 84 16.07 7.23 -14.90
C TYR A 84 15.03 6.18 -14.53
N LEU A 85 15.50 4.92 -14.52
CA LEU A 85 14.75 3.78 -14.03
C LEU A 85 14.69 3.87 -12.51
N GLU A 86 13.50 4.09 -11.96
CA GLU A 86 13.23 3.79 -10.54
C GLU A 86 13.06 2.28 -10.33
#